data_AF-A0A817NZE1-F1
#
_entry.id   AF-A0A817NZE1-F1
#
_cell.length_a   1.000
_cell.length_b   1.000
_cell.length_c   1.000
_cell.angle_alpha   90.00
_cell.angle_beta   90.00
_cell.angle_gamma   90.00
#
_symmetry.space_group_name_H-M   'P 1'
#
loop_
_entity.id
_entity.type
_entity.pdbx_description
1 polymer ?
#
loop_
_entity_poly.entity_id
_entity_poly.type
_entity_poly.pdbx_seq_one_letter_code
_entity_poly.pdbx_strand_id
1 'polypeptide(L)'
;MSEEIPMSLSVPTQGTQGFDSIEDGLADDGNCNRQSNIWGRLLSINKFFQSIDLIDNEYTLGRGKTCTIVLDSNELQTSKYFLAYSSKHFQIIRDATKNDVYIIDLSSNGTYINGEKIGKNNRHALQNNAEIALASKTHRTYIYLDAKAHEDLSFPAIVRDKYIISKEIGRGAYGEVKLCFTRGKTTMSN
;
A
#
# COMPACT_ATOMS: atom_id res chain seq x y z
N MET A 1 -71.47 -27.87 6.80
CA MET A 1 -72.48 -26.80 6.67
C MET A 1 -71.69 -25.50 6.63
N SER A 2 -71.24 -25.09 5.44
CA SER A 2 -71.96 -24.32 4.38
C SER A 2 -71.71 -22.82 4.60
N GLU A 3 -71.32 -21.98 3.64
CA GLU A 3 -71.32 -22.08 2.18
C GLU A 3 -70.48 -20.92 1.57
N GLU A 4 -70.22 -21.02 0.26
CA GLU A 4 -69.38 -20.15 -0.59
C GLU A 4 -70.13 -18.97 -1.27
N ILE A 5 -69.32 -17.93 -1.64
CA ILE A 5 -69.29 -16.88 -2.70
C ILE A 5 -70.50 -16.64 -3.68
N PRO A 6 -70.66 -15.44 -4.32
CA PRO A 6 -70.03 -15.09 -5.64
C PRO A 6 -69.63 -13.57 -5.83
N MET A 7 -68.55 -13.17 -6.57
CA MET A 7 -68.41 -12.74 -8.01
C MET A 7 -69.47 -11.74 -8.55
N SER A 8 -69.26 -10.74 -9.44
CA SER A 8 -68.14 -10.09 -10.19
C SER A 8 -68.70 -8.93 -11.09
N LEU A 9 -67.84 -8.31 -11.95
CA LEU A 9 -68.05 -7.46 -13.18
C LEU A 9 -67.65 -5.96 -13.04
N SER A 10 -66.99 -5.25 -13.98
CA SER A 10 -66.50 -5.47 -15.37
C SER A 10 -65.58 -4.30 -15.83
N VAL A 11 -64.82 -4.49 -16.93
CA VAL A 11 -63.76 -3.62 -17.55
C VAL A 11 -64.31 -2.79 -18.73
N PRO A 12 -63.64 -1.71 -19.22
CA PRO A 12 -63.09 -1.77 -20.59
C PRO A 12 -61.73 -1.05 -20.85
N THR A 13 -61.13 -1.46 -21.97
CA THR A 13 -59.78 -1.25 -22.57
C THR A 13 -59.66 0.00 -23.46
N GLN A 14 -58.43 0.52 -23.67
CA GLN A 14 -57.82 1.09 -24.91
C GLN A 14 -56.42 1.67 -24.53
N GLY A 15 -55.32 1.66 -25.29
CA GLY A 15 -54.96 1.25 -26.64
C GLY A 15 -53.78 2.11 -27.16
N THR A 16 -52.60 1.49 -27.35
CA THR A 16 -51.62 1.68 -28.46
C THR A 16 -50.58 2.86 -28.51
N GLN A 17 -49.36 2.46 -28.94
CA GLN A 17 -48.26 3.13 -29.70
C GLN A 17 -47.04 3.67 -28.94
N GLY A 18 -45.87 3.11 -29.27
CA GLY A 18 -44.56 3.55 -28.80
C GLY A 18 -43.88 4.55 -29.73
N PHE A 19 -42.79 5.13 -29.24
CA PHE A 19 -41.72 5.75 -30.02
C PHE A 19 -40.43 5.80 -29.17
N ASP A 20 -39.32 5.39 -29.78
CA ASP A 20 -37.95 5.61 -29.30
C ASP A 20 -37.57 7.10 -29.40
N SER A 21 -36.78 7.62 -28.44
CA SER A 21 -35.45 8.22 -28.68
C SER A 21 -34.96 9.18 -27.57
N ILE A 22 -33.79 8.82 -27.02
CA ILE A 22 -32.57 9.63 -26.78
C ILE A 22 -32.49 10.59 -25.57
N GLU A 23 -31.44 10.29 -24.78
CA GLU A 23 -30.55 11.09 -23.93
C GLU A 23 -31.09 12.33 -23.19
N ASP A 24 -31.02 12.28 -21.87
CA ASP A 24 -30.32 13.34 -21.17
C ASP A 24 -29.44 12.74 -20.05
N GLY A 25 -28.14 12.79 -20.28
CA GLY A 25 -27.13 12.36 -19.33
C GLY A 25 -27.01 13.38 -18.22
N LEU A 26 -27.66 13.12 -17.09
CA LEU A 26 -27.28 13.77 -15.84
C LEU A 26 -26.05 13.03 -15.32
N ALA A 27 -24.90 13.68 -15.49
CA ALA A 27 -23.66 13.35 -14.83
C ALA A 27 -23.93 13.23 -13.33
N ASP A 28 -24.02 11.99 -12.85
CA ASP A 28 -23.80 11.67 -11.45
C ASP A 28 -22.38 12.15 -11.16
N ASP A 29 -22.29 13.30 -10.48
CA ASP A 29 -21.06 13.89 -9.98
C ASP A 29 -20.46 12.88 -9.01
N GLY A 30 -19.68 11.97 -9.59
CA GLY A 30 -18.95 10.93 -8.91
C GLY A 30 -18.02 11.61 -7.94
N ASN A 31 -18.49 11.75 -6.71
CA ASN A 31 -17.69 11.99 -5.53
C ASN A 31 -16.59 10.93 -5.50
N CYS A 32 -15.48 11.22 -6.16
CA CYS A 32 -14.34 10.34 -6.28
C CYS A 32 -13.55 10.42 -4.97
N ASN A 33 -14.17 9.89 -3.91
CA ASN A 33 -13.44 9.36 -2.79
C ASN A 33 -12.60 8.20 -3.33
N ARG A 34 -11.42 8.52 -3.89
CA ARG A 34 -10.36 7.55 -4.18
C ARG A 34 -9.95 6.99 -2.83
N GLN A 35 -10.72 6.04 -2.32
CA GLN A 35 -10.29 5.15 -1.27
C GLN A 35 -9.05 4.47 -1.84
N SER A 36 -7.89 4.98 -1.45
CA SER A 36 -6.64 4.55 -2.04
C SER A 36 -6.55 3.05 -1.79
N ASN A 37 -6.57 2.22 -2.83
CA ASN A 37 -6.39 0.77 -2.73
C ASN A 37 -4.94 0.39 -2.33
N ILE A 38 -4.23 1.33 -1.72
CA ILE A 38 -2.90 1.22 -1.18
C ILE A 38 -3.05 0.40 0.10
N TRP A 39 -2.55 -0.82 0.08
CA TRP A 39 -2.57 -1.71 1.23
C TRP A 39 -1.27 -1.63 2.02
N GLY A 40 -0.20 -1.09 1.45
CA GLY A 40 1.06 -0.87 2.15
C GLY A 40 1.90 0.21 1.49
N ARG A 41 2.95 0.64 2.17
CA ARG A 41 3.84 1.69 1.69
C ARG A 41 5.29 1.36 2.05
N LEU A 42 6.19 1.42 1.06
CA LEU A 42 7.62 1.39 1.31
C LEU A 42 8.11 2.82 1.43
N LEU A 43 8.39 3.26 2.65
CA LEU A 43 8.91 4.59 2.90
C LEU A 43 10.43 4.59 2.80
N SER A 44 10.95 5.41 1.90
CA SER A 44 12.38 5.58 1.77
C SER A 44 12.94 6.34 2.97
N ILE A 45 14.01 5.78 3.56
CA ILE A 45 14.83 6.43 4.59
C ILE A 45 16.19 6.88 4.04
N ASN A 46 16.45 6.57 2.77
CA ASN A 46 17.70 6.89 2.10
C ASN A 46 17.40 7.73 0.87
N LYS A 47 18.02 8.91 0.78
CA LYS A 47 17.78 9.90 -0.29
C LYS A 47 17.89 9.37 -1.72
N PHE A 48 18.56 8.23 -1.93
CA PHE A 48 18.71 7.60 -3.24
C PHE A 48 17.51 6.75 -3.66
N PHE A 49 16.57 6.48 -2.75
CA PHE A 49 15.39 5.67 -2.99
C PHE A 49 14.14 6.54 -2.91
N GLN A 50 13.13 6.21 -3.71
CA GLN A 50 11.83 6.87 -3.68
C GLN A 50 10.85 6.05 -2.86
N SER A 51 9.95 6.71 -2.14
CA SER A 51 8.86 6.01 -1.45
C SER A 51 7.85 5.47 -2.46
N ILE A 52 7.28 4.29 -2.18
CA ILE A 52 6.43 3.55 -3.12
C ILE A 52 5.14 3.14 -2.43
N ASP A 53 4.02 3.42 -3.08
CA ASP A 53 2.70 2.95 -2.69
C ASP A 53 2.48 1.53 -3.25
N LEU A 54 2.11 0.59 -2.38
CA LEU A 54 1.87 -0.80 -2.73
C LEU A 54 0.36 -1.01 -2.94
N ILE A 55 -0.02 -1.31 -4.17
CA ILE A 55 -1.39 -1.49 -4.65
C ILE A 55 -1.58 -2.92 -5.18
N ASP A 56 -0.62 -3.42 -5.96
CA ASP A 56 -0.60 -4.77 -6.52
C ASP A 56 -0.22 -5.82 -5.47
N ASN A 57 -0.47 -7.10 -5.72
CA ASN A 57 -0.11 -8.15 -4.76
C ASN A 57 1.36 -8.57 -4.82
N GLU A 58 2.09 -8.18 -5.88
CA GLU A 58 3.46 -8.61 -6.09
C GLU A 58 4.33 -7.44 -6.55
N TYR A 59 5.46 -7.26 -5.89
CA TYR A 59 6.48 -6.28 -6.27
C TYR A 59 7.84 -6.96 -6.33
N THR A 60 8.62 -6.60 -7.33
CA THR A 60 10.00 -7.06 -7.45
C THR A 60 10.93 -5.86 -7.48
N LEU A 61 12.02 -5.92 -6.72
CA LEU A 61 12.98 -4.83 -6.63
C LEU A 61 14.37 -5.31 -7.04
N GLY A 62 15.05 -4.56 -7.91
CA GLY A 62 16.42 -4.88 -8.32
C GLY A 62 16.94 -4.01 -9.48
N ARG A 63 18.16 -4.28 -9.95
CA ARG A 63 18.77 -3.55 -11.09
C ARG A 63 18.19 -3.91 -12.46
N GLY A 64 17.52 -5.05 -12.56
CA GLY A 64 16.96 -5.53 -13.82
C GLY A 64 15.74 -4.71 -14.22
N LYS A 65 15.67 -4.32 -15.50
CA LYS A 65 14.53 -3.55 -16.06
C LYS A 65 13.19 -4.29 -16.02
N THR A 66 13.21 -5.59 -15.74
CA THR A 66 12.01 -6.42 -15.58
C THR A 66 11.42 -6.33 -14.17
N CYS A 67 12.08 -5.65 -13.23
CA CYS A 67 11.56 -5.45 -11.88
C CYS A 67 10.47 -4.38 -11.87
N THR A 68 9.48 -4.54 -10.99
CA THR A 68 8.45 -3.53 -10.73
C THR A 68 9.07 -2.24 -10.17
N ILE A 69 10.09 -2.39 -9.35
CA ILE A 69 10.85 -1.31 -8.72
C ILE A 69 12.30 -1.43 -9.22
N VAL A 70 12.63 -0.63 -10.23
CA VAL A 70 13.96 -0.65 -10.84
C VAL A 70 14.91 0.27 -10.07
N LEU A 71 16.08 -0.26 -9.72
CA LEU A 71 17.18 0.49 -9.12
C LEU A 71 18.10 1.02 -10.23
N ASP A 72 17.68 2.04 -10.96
CA ASP A 72 18.41 2.61 -12.10
C ASP A 72 18.72 4.11 -11.99
N SER A 73 18.25 4.79 -10.94
CA SER A 73 18.47 6.23 -10.79
C SER A 73 19.96 6.60 -10.81
N ASN A 74 20.27 7.75 -11.42
CA ASN A 74 21.64 8.23 -11.52
C ASN A 74 22.28 8.39 -10.13
N GLU A 75 21.53 8.83 -9.12
CA GLU A 75 22.08 8.95 -7.78
C GLU A 75 22.39 7.58 -7.16
N LEU A 76 21.55 6.55 -7.41
CA LEU A 76 21.83 5.18 -6.97
C LEU A 76 23.10 4.63 -7.59
N GLN A 77 23.36 4.92 -8.86
CA GLN A 77 24.56 4.46 -9.57
C GLN A 77 25.86 5.01 -8.97
N THR A 78 25.82 6.20 -8.36
CA THR A 78 26.96 6.77 -7.63
C THR A 78 27.22 6.12 -6.27
N SER A 79 26.24 5.36 -5.74
CA SER A 79 26.36 4.70 -4.45
C SER A 79 27.35 3.53 -4.51
N LYS A 80 28.21 3.42 -3.50
CA LYS A 80 29.12 2.26 -3.33
C LYS A 80 28.39 0.90 -3.28
N TYR A 81 27.10 0.90 -2.98
CA TYR A 81 26.28 -0.32 -2.89
C TYR A 81 25.65 -0.75 -4.21
N PHE A 82 25.71 0.09 -5.27
CA PHE A 82 25.02 -0.17 -6.53
C PHE A 82 25.38 -1.52 -7.14
N LEU A 83 26.68 -1.81 -7.23
CA LEU A 83 27.19 -3.08 -7.77
C LEU A 83 26.83 -4.29 -6.91
N ALA A 84 26.53 -4.07 -5.62
CA ALA A 84 26.14 -5.13 -4.70
C ALA A 84 24.65 -5.49 -4.83
N TYR A 85 23.84 -4.70 -5.54
CA TYR A 85 22.45 -5.06 -5.79
C TYR A 85 22.36 -6.17 -6.85
N SER A 86 21.47 -7.15 -6.67
CA SER A 86 21.17 -8.14 -7.70
C SER A 86 20.23 -7.59 -8.79
N SER A 87 20.19 -8.24 -9.96
CA SER A 87 19.23 -7.93 -11.02
C SER A 87 17.79 -8.03 -10.51
N LYS A 88 17.47 -9.10 -9.78
CA LYS A 88 16.28 -9.22 -8.92
C LYS A 88 16.80 -9.41 -7.49
N HIS A 89 16.58 -8.43 -6.62
CA HIS A 89 17.15 -8.38 -5.27
C HIS A 89 16.21 -8.99 -4.24
N PHE A 90 14.96 -8.54 -4.22
CA PHE A 90 13.93 -9.17 -3.42
C PHE A 90 12.58 -9.10 -4.14
N GLN A 91 11.63 -9.84 -3.61
CA GLN A 91 10.23 -9.82 -4.05
C GLN A 91 9.34 -9.67 -2.82
N ILE A 92 8.33 -8.81 -2.90
CA ILE A 92 7.27 -8.69 -1.91
C ILE A 92 6.03 -9.35 -2.50
N ILE A 93 5.38 -10.21 -1.71
CA ILE A 93 4.15 -10.89 -2.08
C ILE A 93 3.14 -10.68 -0.96
N ARG A 94 1.93 -10.25 -1.32
CA ARG A 94 0.79 -10.17 -0.42
C ARG A 94 -0.16 -11.34 -0.68
N ASP A 95 -0.49 -12.06 0.38
CA ASP A 95 -1.65 -12.95 0.39
C ASP A 95 -2.89 -12.12 0.66
N ALA A 96 -3.66 -11.82 -0.40
CA ALA A 96 -4.86 -11.00 -0.30
C ALA A 96 -5.96 -11.65 0.56
N THR A 97 -5.93 -12.97 0.75
CA THR A 97 -6.94 -13.71 1.52
C THR A 97 -6.72 -13.55 3.02
N LYS A 98 -5.46 -13.67 3.45
CA LYS A 98 -5.06 -13.54 4.86
C LYS A 98 -4.62 -12.14 5.24
N ASN A 99 -4.41 -11.28 4.25
CA ASN A 99 -3.79 -9.97 4.40
C ASN A 99 -2.36 -10.05 4.95
N ASP A 100 -1.69 -11.19 4.80
CA ASP A 100 -0.30 -11.39 5.18
C ASP A 100 0.62 -10.87 4.06
N VAL A 101 1.75 -10.27 4.45
CA VAL A 101 2.75 -9.77 3.52
C VAL A 101 4.07 -10.46 3.79
N TYR A 102 4.72 -10.92 2.72
CA TYR A 102 5.98 -11.63 2.76
C TYR A 102 7.01 -10.93 1.90
N ILE A 103 8.27 -10.99 2.32
CA ILE A 103 9.42 -10.61 1.52
C ILE A 103 10.29 -11.84 1.29
N ILE A 104 10.71 -12.03 0.04
CA ILE A 104 11.56 -13.13 -0.39
C ILE A 104 12.88 -12.55 -0.85
N ASP A 105 13.98 -12.97 -0.23
CA ASP A 105 15.32 -12.55 -0.61
C ASP A 105 15.76 -13.34 -1.85
N LEU A 106 16.08 -12.65 -2.94
CA LEU A 106 16.57 -13.25 -4.19
C LEU A 106 18.01 -12.82 -4.48
N SER A 107 18.62 -12.08 -3.54
CA SER A 107 19.87 -11.38 -3.74
C SER A 107 21.08 -12.27 -3.51
N SER A 108 22.23 -11.83 -4.04
CA SER A 108 23.52 -12.46 -3.80
C SER A 108 24.18 -11.97 -2.51
N ASN A 109 24.04 -10.67 -2.20
CA ASN A 109 24.67 -10.02 -1.04
C ASN A 109 23.77 -9.98 0.21
N GLY A 110 22.49 -10.36 0.06
CA GLY A 110 21.53 -10.49 1.15
C GLY A 110 20.56 -9.33 1.25
N THR A 111 19.32 -9.68 1.61
CA THR A 111 18.30 -8.77 2.11
C THR A 111 18.17 -8.94 3.62
N TYR A 112 18.06 -7.84 4.35
CA TYR A 112 18.00 -7.84 5.81
C TYR A 112 16.71 -7.18 6.29
N ILE A 113 16.08 -7.77 7.29
CA ILE A 113 14.90 -7.24 7.99
C ILE A 113 15.27 -6.98 9.43
N ASN A 114 15.11 -5.74 9.88
CA ASN A 114 15.45 -5.31 11.25
C ASN A 114 16.89 -5.69 11.67
N GLY A 115 17.82 -5.74 10.71
CA GLY A 115 19.22 -6.11 10.91
C GLY A 115 19.53 -7.61 10.80
N GLU A 116 18.52 -8.47 10.72
CA GLU A 116 18.66 -9.92 10.51
C GLU A 116 18.63 -10.28 9.03
N LYS A 117 19.49 -11.20 8.59
CA LYS A 117 19.56 -11.62 7.18
C LYS A 117 18.49 -12.67 6.89
N ILE A 118 17.65 -12.44 5.87
CA ILE A 118 16.63 -13.43 5.44
C ILE A 118 17.30 -14.69 4.86
N GLY A 119 18.27 -14.50 3.97
CA GLY A 119 18.95 -15.57 3.24
C GLY A 119 18.30 -15.88 1.89
N LYS A 120 19.13 -16.17 0.89
CA LYS A 120 18.69 -16.32 -0.50
C LYS A 120 17.63 -17.43 -0.65
N ASN A 121 16.57 -17.12 -1.39
CA ASN A 121 15.35 -17.90 -1.62
C ASN A 121 14.50 -18.19 -0.37
N ASN A 122 14.84 -17.61 0.78
CA ASN A 122 13.98 -17.70 1.95
C ASN A 122 12.94 -16.60 1.92
N ARG A 123 11.77 -16.91 2.48
CA ARG A 123 10.69 -15.95 2.75
C ARG A 123 10.74 -15.53 4.21
N HIS A 124 10.38 -14.27 4.46
CA HIS A 124 10.23 -13.70 5.78
C HIS A 124 8.90 -12.92 5.85
N ALA A 125 8.19 -13.00 6.97
CA ALA A 125 6.97 -12.20 7.17
C ALA A 125 7.35 -10.71 7.29
N LEU A 126 6.68 -9.85 6.53
CA LEU A 126 6.96 -8.41 6.50
C LEU A 126 5.94 -7.70 7.40
N GLN A 127 6.33 -7.45 8.64
CA GLN A 127 5.49 -6.79 9.64
C GLN A 127 5.53 -5.26 9.50
N ASN A 128 4.47 -4.58 9.95
CA ASN A 128 4.43 -3.12 10.01
C ASN A 128 5.66 -2.57 10.75
N ASN A 129 6.22 -1.47 10.25
CA ASN A 129 7.47 -0.82 10.71
C ASN A 129 8.76 -1.63 10.50
N ALA A 130 8.72 -2.74 9.75
CA ALA A 130 9.93 -3.48 9.42
C ALA A 130 10.92 -2.62 8.61
N GLU A 131 12.16 -2.56 9.08
CA GLU A 131 13.26 -1.91 8.38
C GLU A 131 13.90 -2.89 7.41
N ILE A 132 13.98 -2.49 6.14
CA ILE A 132 14.61 -3.26 5.06
C ILE A 132 15.98 -2.65 4.76
N ALA A 133 17.01 -3.49 4.74
CA ALA A 133 18.36 -3.12 4.31
C ALA A 133 18.86 -4.05 3.19
N LEU A 134 19.62 -3.50 2.25
CA LEU A 134 20.06 -4.20 1.04
C LEU A 134 21.58 -4.35 1.00
N ALA A 135 22.06 -5.53 0.61
CA ALA A 135 23.47 -5.90 0.49
C ALA A 135 24.30 -5.84 1.80
N SER A 136 23.92 -5.02 2.77
CA SER A 136 24.56 -4.89 4.08
C SER A 136 23.52 -4.49 5.12
N LYS A 137 23.64 -5.06 6.33
CA LYS A 137 22.75 -4.74 7.47
C LYS A 137 22.75 -3.24 7.86
N THR A 138 23.80 -2.50 7.52
CA THR A 138 23.91 -1.06 7.81
C THR A 138 23.34 -0.19 6.71
N HIS A 139 23.11 -0.74 5.51
CA HIS A 139 22.60 -0.02 4.36
C HIS A 139 21.07 -0.08 4.32
N ARG A 140 20.46 0.64 5.25
CA ARG A 140 19.01 0.73 5.43
C ARG A 140 18.41 1.55 4.29
N THR A 141 17.36 1.03 3.65
CA THR A 141 16.78 1.62 2.44
C THR A 141 15.32 1.98 2.61
N TYR A 142 14.52 1.06 3.14
CA TYR A 142 13.08 1.24 3.29
C TYR A 142 12.59 0.90 4.69
N ILE A 143 11.46 1.48 5.05
CA ILE A 143 10.59 1.02 6.13
C ILE A 143 9.26 0.65 5.52
N TYR A 144 8.81 -0.57 5.80
CA TYR A 144 7.48 -1.01 5.39
C TYR A 144 6.43 -0.51 6.38
N LEU A 145 5.35 0.05 5.84
CA LEU A 145 4.14 0.38 6.58
C LEU A 145 2.95 -0.37 6.01
N ASP A 146 2.14 -0.93 6.89
CA ASP A 146 0.83 -1.48 6.54
C ASP A 146 -0.22 -0.38 6.65
N ALA A 147 -1.00 -0.17 5.60
CA ALA A 147 -2.06 0.85 5.59
C ALA A 147 -3.20 0.55 6.56
N LYS A 148 -3.37 -0.72 6.95
CA LYS A 148 -4.38 -1.16 7.92
C LYS A 148 -3.85 -1.24 9.35
N ALA A 149 -2.56 -0.99 9.57
CA ALA A 149 -2.04 -0.99 10.93
C ALA A 149 -2.74 0.09 11.76
N HIS A 150 -3.20 -0.28 12.95
CA HIS A 150 -3.82 0.66 13.86
C HIS A 150 -2.84 1.78 14.22
N GLU A 151 -3.28 3.03 14.03
CA GLU A 151 -2.57 4.18 14.56
C GLU A 151 -2.50 4.09 16.08
N ASP A 152 -1.34 4.41 16.65
CA ASP A 152 -1.18 4.48 18.08
C ASP A 152 -1.96 5.68 18.64
N LEU A 153 -3.13 5.41 19.22
CA LEU A 153 -4.05 6.41 19.74
C LEU A 153 -3.51 7.14 20.98
N SER A 154 -2.37 6.71 21.54
CA SER A 154 -1.70 7.42 22.62
C SER A 154 -1.18 8.80 22.17
N PHE A 155 -0.99 9.00 20.86
CA PHE A 155 -0.56 10.28 20.32
C PHE A 155 -1.72 11.24 20.05
N PRO A 156 -1.56 12.53 20.38
CA PRO A 156 -2.55 13.56 20.06
C PRO A 156 -2.88 13.59 18.56
N ALA A 157 -4.14 13.88 18.22
CA ALA A 157 -4.62 13.92 16.84
C ALA A 157 -3.76 14.84 15.95
N ILE A 158 -3.36 16.01 16.45
CA ILE A 158 -2.49 16.95 15.73
C ILE A 158 -1.15 16.34 15.27
N VAL A 159 -0.61 15.38 16.03
CA VAL A 159 0.62 14.66 15.65
C VAL A 159 0.29 13.61 14.60
N ARG A 160 -0.79 12.83 14.80
CA ARG A 160 -1.22 11.77 13.88
C ARG A 160 -1.65 12.30 12.51
N ASP A 161 -2.24 13.49 12.47
CA ASP A 161 -2.66 14.16 11.23
C ASP A 161 -1.47 14.65 10.40
N LYS A 162 -0.38 15.03 11.08
CA LYS A 162 0.82 15.59 10.42
C LYS A 162 1.89 14.53 10.14
N TYR A 163 1.95 13.49 10.96
CA TYR A 163 3.03 12.52 10.94
C TYR A 163 2.53 11.08 10.93
N ILE A 164 3.28 10.21 10.26
CA ILE A 164 3.17 8.77 10.35
C ILE A 164 4.26 8.32 11.33
N ILE A 165 3.82 7.87 12.50
CA ILE A 165 4.71 7.44 13.58
C ILE A 165 5.10 6.00 13.31
N SER A 166 6.41 5.75 13.21
CA SER A 166 6.98 4.44 12.94
C SER A 166 7.58 3.84 14.21
N LYS A 167 8.80 3.31 14.15
CA LYS A 167 9.46 2.64 15.27
C LYS A 167 10.18 3.60 16.23
N GLU A 168 10.40 3.13 17.45
CA GLU A 168 11.34 3.74 18.40
C GLU A 168 12.78 3.60 17.89
N ILE A 169 13.53 4.70 17.95
CA ILE A 169 14.95 4.75 17.59
C ILE A 169 15.85 5.00 18.79
N GLY A 170 15.28 5.33 19.95
CA GLY A 170 16.00 5.41 21.21
C GLY A 170 15.10 5.80 22.37
N ARG A 171 15.55 5.47 23.59
CA ARG A 171 14.91 5.86 24.84
C ARG A 171 15.96 6.24 25.86
N GLY A 172 15.70 7.31 26.59
CA GLY A 172 16.58 7.83 27.63
C GLY A 172 15.80 8.29 28.86
N ALA A 173 16.52 8.85 29.83
CA ALA A 173 15.93 9.34 31.08
C ALA A 173 14.84 10.41 30.87
N TYR A 174 14.93 11.15 29.76
CA TYR A 174 14.06 12.29 29.45
C TYR A 174 12.94 11.96 28.46
N GLY A 175 12.84 10.72 27.96
CA GLY A 175 11.76 10.31 27.06
C GLY A 175 12.14 9.26 26.03
N GLU A 176 11.20 8.99 25.14
CA GLU A 176 11.37 8.15 23.96
C GLU A 176 11.54 9.00 22.69
N VAL A 177 12.28 8.46 21.72
CA VAL A 177 12.48 9.05 20.40
C VAL A 177 11.99 8.06 19.36
N LYS A 178 11.02 8.48 18.55
CA LYS A 178 10.44 7.68 17.46
C LYS A 178 10.75 8.28 16.10
N LEU A 179 10.93 7.41 15.12
CA LEU A 179 11.04 7.81 13.72
C LEU A 179 9.65 8.16 13.19
N CYS A 180 9.54 9.32 12.55
CA CYS A 180 8.28 9.79 11.98
C CYS A 180 8.49 10.23 10.53
N PHE A 181 7.49 9.95 9.68
CA PHE A 181 7.43 10.46 8.33
C PHE A 181 6.36 11.55 8.24
N THR A 182 6.59 12.60 7.48
CA THR A 182 5.59 13.66 7.32
C THR A 182 4.50 13.17 6.36
N ARG A 183 3.22 13.30 6.72
CA ARG A 183 2.12 13.07 5.79
C ARG A 183 2.18 14.17 4.73
N GLY A 184 2.19 13.79 3.45
CA GLY A 184 2.17 14.77 2.36
C GLY A 184 0.99 15.72 2.55
N LYS A 185 1.24 17.03 2.47
CA LYS A 185 0.15 18.01 2.44
C LYS A 185 -0.63 17.76 1.16
N THR A 186 -1.85 17.24 1.25
CA THR A 186 -2.82 17.36 0.18
C THR A 186 -3.19 18.84 0.10
N THR A 187 -2.43 19.60 -0.67
CA THR A 187 -2.83 20.96 -1.01
C THR A 187 -4.04 20.80 -1.93
N MET A 188 -5.24 20.89 -1.35
CA MET A 188 -6.45 21.14 -2.14
C MET A 188 -6.24 22.50 -2.81
N SER A 189 -5.98 22.51 -4.11
CA SER A 189 -6.04 23.72 -4.90
C SER A 189 -7.49 24.17 -4.94
N ASN A 190 -7.78 25.31 -4.31
CA ASN A 190 -9.04 26.04 -4.48
C ASN A 190 -9.17 26.57 -5.90
#